data_AF-A0A5J4KFN0-F1
#
_entry.id   AF-A0A5J4KFN0-F1
#
_cell.length_a   1.000
_cell.length_b   1.000
_cell.length_c   1.000
_cell.angle_alpha   90.00
_cell.angle_beta   90.00
_cell.angle_gamma   90.00
#
_symmetry.space_group_name_H-M   'P 1'
#
loop_
_entity.id
_entity.type
_entity.pdbx_description
1 polymer ?
#
loop_
_entity_poly.entity_id
_entity_poly.type
_entity_poly.pdbx_seq_one_letter_code
_entity_poly.pdbx_strand_id
1 'polypeptide(L)'
;MGSDYIYQSQDEEQILHSRRVHTITDRFSMANTYLINEERVIIVDPGTELNVRQLQTYLQHFLHRSLDQIDLIVLTHLHPDHTSGVEALRKLCAAPVAASSVVRHLTHQGAPGAHHSSSIAHLAEHFLTGPLQHFDLFPPVYEYQYKLVDLWLEDVAGLPGHPEWRVIASPGHTPESLCLYNPFSQELLCGDTVITIQGGAPLLRGSTNRRQLTETLRVLRSLQVHYLYPGHGRPILALHPLTNVDVEW
;
A
#
# COMPACT_ATOMS: atom_id res chain seq x y z
N MET A 1 -31.98 -55.29 7.86
CA MET A 1 -32.23 -54.73 9.21
C MET A 1 -30.86 -54.53 9.83
N GLY A 2 -30.24 -53.36 9.90
CA GLY A 2 -30.78 -52.01 10.00
C GLY A 2 -30.17 -51.41 11.27
N SER A 3 -29.16 -50.55 11.11
CA SER A 3 -28.84 -49.50 12.07
C SER A 3 -27.88 -48.52 11.39
N ASP A 4 -28.48 -47.43 10.92
CA ASP A 4 -27.85 -46.22 10.46
C ASP A 4 -26.87 -45.68 11.50
N TYR A 5 -25.65 -45.36 11.08
CA TYR A 5 -24.88 -44.27 11.67
C TYR A 5 -24.49 -43.34 10.54
N ILE A 6 -25.47 -42.50 10.18
CA ILE A 6 -25.25 -41.25 9.48
C ILE A 6 -24.53 -40.33 10.47
N TYR A 7 -23.22 -40.17 10.32
CA TYR A 7 -22.53 -38.98 10.79
C TYR A 7 -22.57 -37.94 9.65
N GLN A 8 -23.70 -37.26 9.54
CA GLN A 8 -23.72 -35.84 9.18
C GLN A 8 -23.04 -35.10 10.34
N SER A 9 -22.29 -34.03 10.22
CA SER A 9 -22.01 -33.10 9.11
C SER A 9 -21.21 -31.93 9.71
N GLN A 10 -20.62 -31.09 8.86
CA GLN A 10 -20.38 -29.64 9.08
C GLN A 10 -19.09 -29.12 9.73
N ASP A 11 -18.22 -29.93 10.35
CA ASP A 11 -17.03 -29.36 11.04
C ASP A 11 -15.68 -29.50 10.30
N GLU A 12 -15.62 -30.21 9.17
CA GLU A 12 -14.40 -30.37 8.36
C GLU A 12 -14.27 -29.36 7.21
N GLU A 13 -15.20 -28.40 7.11
CA GLU A 13 -14.92 -27.13 6.47
C GLU A 13 -14.10 -26.30 7.47
N GLN A 14 -12.84 -26.71 7.68
CA GLN A 14 -11.82 -25.76 8.07
C GLN A 14 -11.95 -24.62 7.08
N ILE A 15 -12.59 -23.54 7.51
CA ILE A 15 -12.47 -22.23 6.91
C ILE A 15 -10.97 -21.95 7.01
N LEU A 16 -10.23 -22.39 5.99
CA LEU A 16 -9.01 -21.78 5.56
C LEU A 16 -9.42 -20.33 5.39
N HIS A 17 -9.24 -19.53 6.45
CA HIS A 17 -9.42 -18.10 6.37
C HIS A 17 -8.54 -17.68 5.20
N SER A 18 -9.17 -17.34 4.07
CA SER A 18 -8.44 -16.80 2.95
C SER A 18 -7.66 -15.61 3.49
N ARG A 19 -6.39 -15.47 3.05
CA ARG A 19 -5.56 -14.34 3.49
C ARG A 19 -6.36 -13.07 3.28
N ARG A 20 -6.47 -12.23 4.32
CA ARG A 20 -7.23 -10.98 4.23
C ARG A 20 -6.57 -10.01 3.26
N VAL A 21 -5.24 -9.98 3.23
CA VAL A 21 -4.48 -9.12 2.33
C VAL A 21 -4.03 -9.92 1.11
N HIS A 22 -4.41 -9.44 -0.07
CA HIS A 22 -4.04 -9.97 -1.37
C HIS A 22 -3.12 -8.97 -2.09
N THR A 23 -2.15 -9.47 -2.85
CA THR A 23 -1.16 -8.64 -3.55
C THR A 23 -1.33 -8.77 -5.06
N ILE A 24 -1.40 -7.63 -5.73
CA ILE A 24 -1.42 -7.48 -7.18
C ILE A 24 -0.18 -6.68 -7.58
N THR A 25 0.72 -7.31 -8.30
CA THR A 25 1.97 -6.69 -8.75
C THR A 25 2.03 -6.73 -10.27
N ASP A 26 2.23 -5.57 -10.90
CA ASP A 26 2.46 -5.50 -12.33
C ASP A 26 3.97 -5.67 -12.64
N ARG A 27 4.29 -6.14 -13.86
CA ARG A 27 5.66 -6.48 -14.27
C ARG A 27 6.53 -5.28 -14.67
N PHE A 28 5.94 -4.09 -14.77
CA PHE A 28 6.54 -2.87 -15.22
C PHE A 28 6.86 -1.96 -14.03
N SER A 29 5.85 -1.55 -13.25
CA SER A 29 6.06 -0.74 -12.04
C SER A 29 6.77 -1.52 -10.95
N MET A 30 6.49 -2.83 -10.86
CA MET A 30 6.87 -3.69 -9.74
C MET A 30 6.33 -3.23 -8.36
N ALA A 31 5.53 -2.16 -8.34
CA ALA A 31 4.83 -1.67 -7.16
C ALA A 31 3.67 -2.62 -6.82
N ASN A 32 3.53 -2.87 -5.52
CA ASN A 32 2.51 -3.74 -4.98
C ASN A 32 1.24 -2.94 -4.70
N THR A 33 0.16 -3.33 -5.39
CA THR A 33 -1.20 -2.97 -4.99
C THR A 33 -1.73 -4.01 -4.04
N TYR A 34 -2.27 -3.58 -2.90
CA TYR A 34 -2.89 -4.47 -1.94
C TYR A 34 -4.40 -4.33 -1.93
N LEU A 35 -5.07 -5.47 -1.76
CA LEU A 35 -6.51 -5.57 -1.55
C LEU A 35 -6.73 -6.22 -0.18
N ILE A 36 -7.35 -5.47 0.72
CA ILE A 36 -7.77 -5.96 2.04
C ILE A 36 -9.23 -6.42 1.91
N ASN A 37 -9.42 -7.73 1.95
CA ASN A 37 -10.66 -8.44 1.67
C ASN A 37 -11.43 -8.72 2.96
N GLU A 38 -12.13 -7.71 3.47
CA GLU A 38 -13.01 -7.84 4.63
C GLU A 38 -14.50 -7.77 4.21
N GLU A 39 -15.40 -7.35 5.08
CA GLU A 39 -16.80 -7.13 4.70
C GLU A 39 -16.91 -6.12 3.56
N ARG A 40 -16.13 -5.05 3.68
CA ARG A 40 -15.86 -4.02 2.67
C ARG A 40 -14.40 -4.11 2.24
N VAL A 41 -14.10 -3.68 1.02
CA VAL A 41 -12.77 -3.84 0.42
C VAL A 41 -11.99 -2.53 0.51
N ILE A 42 -10.76 -2.60 1.02
CA ILE A 42 -9.80 -1.49 0.96
C ILE A 42 -8.79 -1.79 -0.14
N ILE A 43 -8.53 -0.81 -1.00
CA ILE A 43 -7.40 -0.87 -1.94
C ILE A 43 -6.29 0.04 -1.41
N VAL A 44 -5.07 -0.47 -1.35
CA VAL A 44 -3.89 0.28 -0.94
C VAL A 44 -2.94 0.36 -2.11
N ASP A 45 -2.52 1.57 -2.46
CA ASP A 45 -1.63 1.90 -3.58
C ASP A 45 -2.09 1.26 -4.91
N PRO A 46 -3.08 1.86 -5.60
CA PRO A 46 -3.67 1.28 -6.82
C PRO A 46 -2.71 1.17 -8.01
N GLY A 47 -1.44 1.53 -7.84
CA GLY A 47 -0.37 1.24 -8.79
C GLY A 47 -0.56 2.02 -10.09
N THR A 48 -0.53 1.31 -11.21
CA THR A 48 -0.83 1.81 -12.55
C THR A 48 -2.24 1.38 -13.03
N GLU A 49 -2.67 1.88 -14.19
CA GLU A 49 -3.91 1.37 -14.83
C GLU A 49 -3.85 -0.15 -15.08
N LEU A 50 -2.66 -0.72 -15.29
CA LEU A 50 -2.51 -2.17 -15.44
C LEU A 50 -2.80 -2.90 -14.12
N ASN A 51 -2.31 -2.42 -12.98
CA ASN A 51 -2.67 -2.96 -11.67
C ASN A 51 -4.18 -2.93 -11.49
N VAL A 52 -4.84 -1.82 -11.83
CA VAL A 52 -6.30 -1.69 -11.71
C VAL A 52 -7.04 -2.73 -12.55
N ARG A 53 -6.60 -3.00 -13.79
CA ARG A 53 -7.19 -4.06 -14.63
C ARG A 53 -6.99 -5.45 -14.03
N GLN A 54 -5.80 -5.72 -13.49
CA GLN A 54 -5.50 -6.99 -12.82
C GLN A 54 -6.32 -7.15 -11.53
N LEU A 55 -6.44 -6.09 -10.73
CA LEU A 55 -7.24 -6.03 -9.52
C LEU A 55 -8.71 -6.27 -9.82
N GLN A 56 -9.26 -5.62 -10.84
CA GLN A 56 -10.63 -5.86 -11.29
C GLN A 56 -10.85 -7.34 -11.64
N THR A 57 -9.94 -7.91 -12.45
CA THR A 57 -9.99 -9.32 -12.85
C THR A 57 -9.93 -10.23 -11.61
N TYR A 58 -9.03 -9.92 -10.67
CA TYR A 58 -8.84 -10.68 -9.44
C TYR A 58 -10.09 -10.65 -8.54
N LEU A 59 -10.62 -9.46 -8.30
CA LEU A 59 -11.81 -9.23 -7.48
C LEU A 59 -13.02 -10.00 -8.04
N GLN A 60 -13.27 -9.89 -9.35
CA GLN A 60 -14.45 -10.48 -9.98
C GLN A 60 -14.34 -12.00 -10.16
N HIS A 61 -13.17 -12.51 -10.59
CA HIS A 61 -13.03 -13.91 -10.99
C HIS A 61 -12.50 -14.82 -9.89
N PHE A 62 -11.76 -14.31 -8.90
CA PHE A 62 -11.16 -15.11 -7.84
C PHE A 62 -11.80 -14.85 -6.48
N LEU A 63 -12.16 -13.60 -6.17
CA LEU A 63 -12.86 -13.28 -4.93
C LEU A 63 -14.38 -13.26 -5.08
N HIS A 64 -14.89 -13.30 -6.33
CA HIS A 64 -16.31 -13.21 -6.64
C HIS A 64 -16.99 -11.99 -6.01
N ARG A 65 -16.25 -10.88 -5.95
CA ARG A 65 -16.70 -9.60 -5.39
C ARG A 65 -16.90 -8.57 -6.48
N SER A 66 -17.78 -7.62 -6.18
CA SER A 66 -18.09 -6.52 -7.09
C SER A 66 -17.32 -5.26 -6.70
N LEU A 67 -17.04 -4.40 -7.69
CA LEU A 67 -16.22 -3.19 -7.54
C LEU A 67 -16.88 -2.14 -6.63
N ASP A 68 -18.20 -2.16 -6.48
CA ASP A 68 -18.98 -1.33 -5.55
C ASP A 68 -18.77 -1.69 -4.07
N GLN A 69 -18.15 -2.84 -3.80
CA GLN A 69 -17.70 -3.22 -2.47
C GLN A 69 -16.38 -2.55 -2.06
N ILE A 70 -15.68 -1.91 -3.00
CA ILE A 70 -14.52 -1.07 -2.67
C ILE A 70 -15.04 0.15 -1.92
N ASP A 71 -14.51 0.33 -0.72
CA ASP A 71 -15.01 1.29 0.27
C ASP A 71 -14.02 2.40 0.56
N LEU A 72 -12.72 2.12 0.38
CA LEU A 72 -11.66 3.07 0.61
C LEU A 72 -10.47 2.76 -0.30
N ILE A 73 -9.87 3.81 -0.85
CA ILE A 73 -8.58 3.74 -1.54
C ILE A 73 -7.58 4.47 -0.64
N VAL A 74 -6.50 3.83 -0.23
CA VAL A 74 -5.47 4.43 0.64
C VAL A 74 -4.16 4.55 -0.13
N LEU A 75 -3.54 5.72 -0.06
CA LEU A 75 -2.22 5.98 -0.64
C LEU A 75 -1.21 6.01 0.50
N THR A 76 -0.22 5.11 0.48
CA THR A 76 0.84 5.08 1.49
C THR A 76 1.77 6.29 1.34
N HIS A 77 2.01 6.71 0.10
CA HIS A 77 2.75 7.92 -0.25
C HIS A 77 2.40 8.34 -1.68
N LEU A 78 2.88 9.50 -2.11
CA LEU A 78 2.49 10.08 -3.39
C LEU A 78 3.55 9.91 -4.48
N HIS A 79 4.15 8.73 -4.66
CA HIS A 79 4.90 8.49 -5.91
C HIS A 79 3.97 8.04 -7.06
N PRO A 80 4.30 8.38 -8.32
CA PRO A 80 3.45 8.04 -9.47
C PRO A 80 3.21 6.55 -9.67
N ASP A 81 4.20 5.71 -9.39
CA ASP A 81 4.11 4.25 -9.51
C ASP A 81 3.08 3.63 -8.55
N HIS A 82 2.73 4.30 -7.46
CA HIS A 82 1.69 3.89 -6.51
C HIS A 82 0.33 4.58 -6.74
N THR A 83 0.32 5.75 -7.40
CA THR A 83 -0.87 6.63 -7.49
C THR A 83 -1.50 6.73 -8.87
N SER A 84 -0.81 6.33 -9.95
CA SER A 84 -1.28 6.49 -11.33
C SER A 84 -2.59 5.76 -11.64
N GLY A 85 -2.89 4.68 -10.90
CA GLY A 85 -4.10 3.88 -11.03
C GLY A 85 -5.35 4.53 -10.42
N VAL A 86 -5.22 5.59 -9.60
CA VAL A 86 -6.36 6.21 -8.90
C VAL A 86 -7.46 6.64 -9.87
N GLU A 87 -7.11 7.35 -10.95
CA GLU A 87 -8.08 7.84 -11.93
C GLU A 87 -8.78 6.69 -12.69
N ALA A 88 -8.09 5.58 -12.92
CA ALA A 88 -8.71 4.39 -13.50
C ALA A 88 -9.69 3.75 -12.51
N LEU A 89 -9.33 3.67 -11.23
CA LEU A 89 -10.16 3.06 -10.19
C LEU A 89 -11.40 3.92 -9.85
N ARG A 90 -11.29 5.25 -9.90
CA ARG A 90 -12.41 6.20 -9.77
C ARG A 90 -13.47 6.04 -10.85
N LYS A 91 -13.11 5.57 -12.05
CA LYS A 91 -14.08 5.25 -13.11
C LYS A 91 -14.87 3.97 -12.83
N LEU A 92 -14.39 3.14 -11.90
CA LEU A 92 -14.91 1.81 -11.60
C LEU A 92 -15.67 1.73 -10.28
N CYS A 93 -15.37 2.58 -9.31
CA CYS A 93 -16.00 2.61 -8.00
C CYS A 93 -16.12 4.05 -7.46
N ALA A 94 -16.96 4.24 -6.43
CA ALA A 94 -17.18 5.54 -5.79
C ALA A 94 -16.38 5.72 -4.49
N ALA A 95 -15.39 4.86 -4.23
CA ALA A 95 -14.62 4.88 -3.00
C ALA A 95 -13.81 6.19 -2.89
N PRO A 96 -13.82 6.87 -1.73
CA PRO A 96 -12.97 8.00 -1.49
C PRO A 96 -11.50 7.58 -1.45
N VAL A 97 -10.63 8.49 -1.89
CA VAL A 97 -9.18 8.34 -1.82
C VAL A 97 -8.67 9.02 -0.56
N ALA A 98 -7.90 8.31 0.25
CA ALA A 98 -7.35 8.78 1.50
C ALA A 98 -5.82 8.80 1.45
N ALA A 99 -5.22 9.84 2.01
CA ALA A 99 -3.77 9.98 2.15
C ALA A 99 -3.43 10.74 3.44
N SER A 100 -2.14 10.76 3.79
CA SER A 100 -1.65 11.47 4.99
C SER A 100 -2.05 12.95 4.99
N SER A 101 -2.51 13.44 6.14
CA SER A 101 -2.84 14.85 6.38
C SER A 101 -1.65 15.79 6.16
N VAL A 102 -0.42 15.28 6.28
CA VAL A 102 0.86 15.98 6.09
C VAL A 102 0.96 16.61 4.69
N VAL A 103 0.36 15.99 3.68
CA VAL A 103 0.38 16.50 2.30
C VAL A 103 -0.17 17.93 2.23
N ARG A 104 -1.18 18.27 3.04
CA ARG A 104 -1.75 19.63 3.11
C ARG A 104 -0.68 20.68 3.46
N HIS A 105 0.28 20.33 4.30
CA HIS A 105 1.34 21.25 4.68
C HIS A 105 2.44 21.36 3.60
N LEU A 106 2.71 20.27 2.89
CA LEU A 106 3.73 20.23 1.82
C LEU A 106 3.32 21.06 0.60
N THR A 107 2.03 21.10 0.26
CA THR A 107 1.51 21.91 -0.84
C THR A 107 1.51 23.41 -0.56
N HIS A 108 1.34 23.80 0.71
CA HIS A 108 1.35 25.21 1.12
C HIS A 108 2.75 25.79 1.39
N GLN A 109 3.75 24.95 1.68
CA GLN A 109 5.09 25.40 2.05
C GLN A 109 6.12 25.36 0.91
N GLY A 110 5.74 24.96 -0.30
CA GLY A 110 6.68 24.84 -1.42
C GLY A 110 7.80 23.86 -1.09
N ALA A 111 7.46 22.56 -1.04
CA ALA A 111 8.37 21.48 -0.66
C ALA A 111 9.80 21.69 -1.24
N PRO A 112 10.88 21.53 -0.45
CA PRO A 112 12.23 21.76 -0.93
C PRO A 112 12.54 20.83 -2.11
N GLY A 113 12.59 21.40 -3.33
CA GLY A 113 12.79 20.67 -4.59
C GLY A 113 11.70 20.89 -5.66
N ALA A 114 10.55 21.49 -5.33
CA ALA A 114 9.38 21.53 -6.21
C ALA A 114 9.38 22.61 -7.31
N HIS A 115 10.26 23.63 -7.25
CA HIS A 115 10.01 24.87 -8.00
C HIS A 115 10.83 25.09 -9.29
N HIS A 116 11.70 24.18 -9.72
CA HIS A 116 12.43 24.37 -10.99
C HIS A 116 12.55 23.15 -11.92
N SER A 117 12.19 21.94 -11.47
CA SER A 117 12.29 20.71 -12.27
C SER A 117 10.93 20.07 -12.62
N SER A 118 9.83 20.49 -11.98
CA SER A 118 8.53 19.80 -12.05
C SER A 118 7.91 19.79 -13.45
N SER A 119 8.03 20.87 -14.21
CA SER A 119 7.48 20.94 -15.58
C SER A 119 8.28 20.12 -16.61
N ILE A 120 9.60 19.99 -16.44
CA ILE A 120 10.45 19.17 -17.32
C ILE A 120 10.38 17.70 -16.91
N ALA A 121 10.33 17.40 -15.61
CA ALA A 121 10.19 16.05 -15.09
C ALA A 121 8.83 15.44 -15.49
N HIS A 122 7.73 16.18 -15.35
CA HIS A 122 6.40 15.73 -15.79
C HIS A 122 6.33 15.49 -17.30
N LEU A 123 7.03 16.32 -18.09
CA LEU A 123 7.12 16.13 -19.55
C LEU A 123 7.96 14.89 -19.88
N ALA A 124 9.10 14.70 -19.23
CA ALA A 124 9.96 13.52 -19.38
C ALA A 124 9.23 12.25 -18.96
N GLU A 125 8.46 12.28 -17.87
CA GLU A 125 7.59 11.19 -17.43
C GLU A 125 6.60 10.82 -18.56
N HIS A 126 5.91 11.78 -19.16
CA HIS A 126 4.98 11.51 -20.27
C HIS A 126 5.65 10.97 -21.56
N PHE A 127 6.95 11.23 -21.77
CA PHE A 127 7.70 10.76 -22.94
C PHE A 127 8.49 9.47 -22.71
N LEU A 128 8.75 9.08 -21.46
CA LEU A 128 9.39 7.82 -21.12
C LEU A 128 8.35 6.70 -21.16
N THR A 129 8.36 5.89 -22.20
CA THR A 129 7.56 4.66 -22.26
C THR A 129 8.43 3.48 -21.83
N GLY A 130 7.98 2.74 -20.80
CA GLY A 130 8.61 1.49 -20.36
C GLY A 130 9.28 1.56 -18.96
N PRO A 131 10.15 0.59 -18.61
CA PRO A 131 10.62 0.28 -17.25
C PRO A 131 11.36 1.40 -16.48
N LEU A 132 11.49 2.59 -17.06
CA LEU A 132 12.18 3.74 -16.49
C LEU A 132 11.25 4.75 -15.80
N GLN A 133 9.92 4.62 -15.94
CA GLN A 133 8.94 5.35 -15.13
C GLN A 133 8.76 4.77 -13.71
N HIS A 134 9.46 3.68 -13.38
CA HIS A 134 9.01 2.67 -12.42
C HIS A 134 9.93 2.42 -11.23
N PHE A 135 11.02 3.17 -11.15
CA PHE A 135 11.76 3.31 -9.89
C PHE A 135 11.37 4.66 -9.31
N ASP A 136 11.49 4.86 -7.99
CA ASP A 136 11.39 6.13 -7.24
C ASP A 136 12.36 7.24 -7.74
N LEU A 137 12.62 7.32 -9.04
CA LEU A 137 13.59 8.19 -9.71
C LEU A 137 13.13 9.64 -9.72
N PHE A 138 11.84 9.88 -9.46
CA PHE A 138 11.26 11.21 -9.46
C PHE A 138 10.46 11.44 -8.18
N PRO A 139 10.65 12.60 -7.52
CA PRO A 139 9.92 12.94 -6.30
C PRO A 139 8.41 13.07 -6.58
N PRO A 140 7.56 13.03 -5.55
CA PRO A 140 6.13 13.25 -5.70
C PRO A 140 5.83 14.58 -6.40
N VAL A 141 4.91 14.54 -7.36
CA VAL A 141 4.36 15.75 -7.98
C VAL A 141 3.15 16.19 -7.15
N TYR A 142 3.43 16.70 -5.94
CA TYR A 142 2.42 17.04 -4.94
C TYR A 142 1.30 17.95 -5.47
N GLU A 143 1.59 18.88 -6.39
CA GLU A 143 0.60 19.78 -6.99
C GLU A 143 -0.54 19.04 -7.72
N TYR A 144 -0.22 17.91 -8.34
CA TYR A 144 -1.20 17.06 -9.03
C TYR A 144 -1.80 16.03 -8.07
N GLN A 145 -0.94 15.31 -7.35
CA GLN A 145 -1.38 14.17 -6.54
C GLN A 145 -2.21 14.57 -5.32
N TYR A 146 -2.02 15.79 -4.78
CA TYR A 146 -2.90 16.34 -3.76
C TYR A 146 -4.37 16.38 -4.20
N LYS A 147 -4.64 16.63 -5.49
CA LYS A 147 -6.00 16.70 -6.03
C LYS A 147 -6.67 15.33 -6.15
N LEU A 148 -5.91 14.26 -5.97
CA LEU A 148 -6.43 12.90 -5.92
C LEU A 148 -7.05 12.58 -4.56
N VAL A 149 -6.79 13.37 -3.51
CA VAL A 149 -7.16 13.01 -2.13
C VAL A 149 -8.52 13.61 -1.75
N ASP A 150 -9.42 12.76 -1.28
CA ASP A 150 -10.75 13.10 -0.78
C ASP A 150 -10.79 13.15 0.76
N LEU A 151 -9.98 12.32 1.43
CA LEU A 151 -9.93 12.17 2.89
C LEU A 151 -8.50 12.27 3.44
N TRP A 152 -8.36 12.91 4.60
CA TRP A 152 -7.07 13.10 5.25
C TRP A 152 -6.92 12.17 6.45
N LEU A 153 -5.85 11.38 6.46
CA LEU A 153 -5.51 10.43 7.51
C LEU A 153 -4.54 11.06 8.50
N GLU A 154 -4.79 10.85 9.79
CA GLU A 154 -3.92 11.31 10.88
C GLU A 154 -3.18 10.13 11.51
N ASP A 155 -2.02 10.40 12.11
CA ASP A 155 -1.20 9.38 12.77
C ASP A 155 -1.94 8.72 13.96
N VAL A 156 -1.73 7.41 14.14
CA VAL A 156 -2.32 6.55 15.18
C VAL A 156 -3.85 6.38 15.06
N ALA A 157 -4.51 7.03 14.11
CA ALA A 157 -5.95 6.88 13.87
C ALA A 157 -6.27 5.57 13.15
N GLY A 158 -7.49 5.05 13.35
CA GLY A 158 -8.03 3.98 12.51
C GLY A 158 -8.47 4.51 11.14
N LEU A 159 -8.45 3.65 10.12
CA LEU A 159 -9.01 4.00 8.82
C LEU A 159 -10.52 4.25 8.92
N PRO A 160 -11.08 5.20 8.15
CA PRO A 160 -12.53 5.44 8.12
C PRO A 160 -13.29 4.16 7.72
N GLY A 161 -14.16 3.67 8.58
CA GLY A 161 -14.91 2.42 8.36
C GLY A 161 -14.14 1.13 8.71
N HIS A 162 -12.84 1.22 8.99
CA HIS A 162 -11.92 0.09 9.19
C HIS A 162 -10.96 0.36 10.38
N PRO A 163 -11.49 0.51 11.62
CA PRO A 163 -10.74 1.04 12.76
C PRO A 163 -9.63 0.12 13.27
N GLU A 164 -9.66 -1.18 12.92
CA GLU A 164 -8.60 -2.15 13.19
C GLU A 164 -7.32 -1.88 12.40
N TRP A 165 -7.43 -1.23 11.24
CA TRP A 165 -6.29 -0.78 10.46
C TRP A 165 -5.84 0.60 10.94
N ARG A 166 -4.77 0.64 11.71
CA ARG A 166 -4.19 1.87 12.25
C ARG A 166 -3.22 2.48 11.27
N VAL A 167 -3.36 3.78 11.07
CA VAL A 167 -2.41 4.62 10.34
C VAL A 167 -1.21 4.88 11.24
N ILE A 168 -0.01 4.68 10.72
CA ILE A 168 1.24 5.03 11.40
C ILE A 168 2.03 5.93 10.45
N ALA A 169 2.28 7.17 10.87
CA ALA A 169 3.16 8.07 10.12
C ALA A 169 4.55 7.44 10.01
N SER A 170 5.07 7.35 8.77
CA SER A 170 6.34 6.69 8.48
C SER A 170 7.26 7.56 7.63
N PRO A 171 7.52 8.82 8.03
CA PRO A 171 8.34 9.73 7.26
C PRO A 171 9.75 9.16 7.09
N GLY A 172 10.33 9.37 5.91
CA GLY A 172 11.67 8.91 5.58
C GLY A 172 11.84 8.74 4.09
N HIS A 173 11.06 7.87 3.46
CA HIS A 173 11.01 7.74 2.01
C HIS A 173 10.51 9.04 1.39
N THR A 174 9.28 9.40 1.76
CA THR A 174 8.70 10.73 1.58
C THR A 174 8.26 11.30 2.93
N PRO A 175 8.12 12.63 3.09
CA PRO A 175 7.69 13.23 4.36
C PRO A 175 6.26 12.87 4.78
N GLU A 176 5.39 12.58 3.83
CA GLU A 176 3.97 12.20 4.03
C GLU A 176 3.74 10.70 4.13
N SER A 177 4.77 9.87 3.94
CA SER A 177 4.66 8.42 3.97
C SER A 177 3.91 7.92 5.22
N LEU A 178 3.04 6.93 5.03
CA LEU A 178 2.35 6.21 6.09
C LEU A 178 2.44 4.69 5.91
N CYS A 179 2.33 3.97 7.03
CA CYS A 179 2.09 2.54 7.09
C CYS A 179 0.68 2.26 7.61
N LEU A 180 0.13 1.09 7.29
CA LEU A 180 -1.11 0.57 7.86
C LEU A 180 -0.81 -0.67 8.69
N TYR A 181 -1.19 -0.65 9.96
CA TYR A 181 -0.94 -1.74 10.90
C TYR A 181 -2.22 -2.25 11.53
N ASN A 182 -2.46 -3.55 11.41
CA ASN A 182 -3.52 -4.23 12.14
C ASN A 182 -2.94 -5.01 13.32
N PRO A 183 -3.18 -4.59 14.58
CA PRO A 183 -2.60 -5.25 15.75
C PRO A 183 -3.25 -6.61 16.06
N PHE A 184 -4.44 -6.88 15.54
CA PHE A 184 -5.16 -8.14 15.78
C PHE A 184 -4.68 -9.24 14.83
N SER A 185 -4.45 -8.90 13.56
CA SER A 185 -3.88 -9.84 12.59
C SER A 185 -2.34 -9.78 12.51
N GLN A 186 -1.72 -8.79 13.16
CA GLN A 186 -0.26 -8.57 13.17
C GLN A 186 0.29 -8.36 11.76
N GLU A 187 -0.47 -7.63 10.95
CA GLU A 187 -0.20 -7.32 9.56
C GLU A 187 0.25 -5.86 9.42
N LEU A 188 1.33 -5.63 8.66
CA LEU A 188 1.87 -4.31 8.39
C LEU A 188 2.03 -4.10 6.89
N LEU A 189 1.26 -3.17 6.31
CA LEU A 189 1.52 -2.62 4.98
C LEU A 189 2.38 -1.38 5.14
N CYS A 190 3.62 -1.42 4.64
CA CYS A 190 4.61 -0.39 4.95
C CYS A 190 4.93 0.58 3.81
N GLY A 191 4.27 0.43 2.65
CA GLY A 191 4.64 1.15 1.43
C GLY A 191 6.16 1.04 1.21
N ASP A 192 6.76 2.13 0.73
CA ASP A 192 8.21 2.16 0.47
C ASP A 192 9.05 2.56 1.68
N THR A 193 8.43 2.61 2.87
CA THR A 193 9.18 2.69 4.13
C THR A 193 10.11 1.48 4.29
N VAL A 194 9.65 0.30 3.86
CA VAL A 194 10.45 -0.93 3.78
C VAL A 194 10.08 -1.64 2.48
N ILE A 195 11.08 -1.91 1.65
CA ILE A 195 10.91 -2.72 0.44
C ILE A 195 11.52 -4.11 0.67
N THR A 196 11.37 -5.02 -0.28
CA THR A 196 12.03 -6.32 -0.22
C THR A 196 12.71 -6.63 -1.54
N ILE A 197 13.87 -7.29 -1.48
CA ILE A 197 14.62 -7.70 -2.67
C ILE A 197 14.45 -9.19 -2.99
N GLN A 198 15.06 -9.62 -4.10
CA GLN A 198 15.06 -11.01 -4.52
C GLN A 198 15.54 -11.92 -3.39
N GLY A 199 14.68 -12.84 -2.96
CA GLY A 199 14.89 -13.70 -1.79
C GLY A 199 13.96 -13.41 -0.60
N GLY A 200 13.21 -12.29 -0.63
CA GLY A 200 12.29 -11.93 0.45
C GLY A 200 13.01 -11.39 1.69
N ALA A 201 14.24 -10.89 1.53
CA ALA A 201 14.92 -10.14 2.58
C ALA A 201 14.38 -8.70 2.58
N PRO A 202 13.98 -8.15 3.74
CA PRO A 202 13.68 -6.73 3.88
C PRO A 202 14.92 -5.90 3.54
N LEU A 203 14.75 -4.92 2.67
CA LEU A 203 15.77 -3.94 2.34
C LEU A 203 15.18 -2.53 2.48
N LEU A 204 16.00 -1.60 2.92
CA LEU A 204 15.70 -0.19 2.84
C LEU A 204 16.46 0.37 1.65
N ARG A 205 15.75 0.96 0.68
CA ARG A 205 16.40 1.72 -0.38
C ARG A 205 16.38 3.20 -0.03
N GLY A 206 17.48 3.86 -0.38
CA GLY A 206 17.80 5.27 -0.15
C GLY A 206 16.62 6.17 0.17
N SER A 207 16.41 6.41 1.46
CA SER A 207 15.44 7.39 1.93
C SER A 207 15.99 8.80 1.72
N THR A 208 15.12 9.72 1.31
CA THR A 208 15.45 11.16 1.20
C THR A 208 15.86 11.76 2.55
N ASN A 209 15.37 11.19 3.66
CA ASN A 209 15.69 11.62 5.03
C ASN A 209 16.03 10.45 5.98
N ARG A 210 17.34 10.11 6.04
CA ARG A 210 17.89 9.03 6.88
C ARG A 210 17.51 9.11 8.36
N ARG A 211 17.45 10.33 8.93
CA ARG A 211 17.14 10.54 10.35
C ARG A 211 15.68 10.17 10.62
N GLN A 212 14.75 10.68 9.81
CA GLN A 212 13.33 10.36 9.96
C GLN A 212 13.08 8.87 9.75
N LEU A 213 13.69 8.26 8.72
CA LEU A 213 13.56 6.83 8.49
C LEU A 213 14.07 6.01 9.70
N THR A 214 15.17 6.41 10.32
CA THR A 214 15.71 5.71 11.51
C THR A 214 14.72 5.74 12.68
N GLU A 215 14.07 6.88 12.91
CA GLU A 215 13.04 7.00 13.96
C GLU A 215 11.78 6.19 13.62
N THR A 216 11.31 6.26 12.37
CA THR A 216 10.23 5.43 11.85
C THR A 216 10.51 3.94 12.07
N LEU A 217 11.72 3.47 11.74
CA LEU A 217 12.10 2.06 11.93
C LEU A 217 12.17 1.66 13.40
N ARG A 218 12.54 2.58 14.32
CA ARG A 218 12.47 2.31 15.75
C ARG A 218 11.03 2.05 16.19
N VAL A 219 10.09 2.85 15.70
CA VAL A 219 8.65 2.65 15.96
C VAL A 219 8.19 1.32 15.37
N LEU A 220 8.43 1.06 14.08
CA LEU A 220 7.95 -0.15 13.42
C LEU A 220 8.54 -1.44 14.04
N ARG A 221 9.80 -1.42 14.48
CA ARG A 221 10.44 -2.55 15.19
C ARG A 221 9.85 -2.82 16.58
N SER A 222 9.15 -1.86 17.18
CA SER A 222 8.47 -2.07 18.46
C SER A 222 7.10 -2.76 18.31
N LEU A 223 6.59 -2.87 17.08
CA LEU A 223 5.31 -3.51 16.79
C LEU A 223 5.46 -5.03 16.71
N GLN A 224 4.40 -5.74 17.11
CA GLN A 224 4.30 -7.17 16.86
C GLN A 224 3.77 -7.38 15.43
N VAL A 225 4.68 -7.75 14.52
CA VAL A 225 4.39 -7.97 13.11
C VAL A 225 4.74 -9.41 12.75
N HIS A 226 3.81 -10.11 12.10
CA HIS A 226 3.99 -11.44 11.53
C HIS A 226 3.97 -11.43 10.00
N TYR A 227 3.18 -10.53 9.41
CA TYR A 227 3.09 -10.34 7.98
C TYR A 227 3.52 -8.92 7.60
N LEU A 228 4.56 -8.82 6.77
CA LEU A 228 5.05 -7.57 6.23
C LEU A 228 4.71 -7.49 4.74
N TYR A 229 4.04 -6.42 4.35
CA TYR A 229 3.56 -6.13 3.00
C TYR A 229 4.27 -4.86 2.49
N PRO A 230 5.39 -5.01 1.74
CA PRO A 230 6.19 -3.88 1.26
C PRO A 230 5.57 -3.20 0.05
N GLY A 231 5.89 -1.93 -0.20
CA GLY A 231 5.46 -1.24 -1.43
C GLY A 231 6.10 -1.84 -2.68
N HIS A 232 7.31 -2.39 -2.58
CA HIS A 232 7.97 -3.16 -3.64
C HIS A 232 8.50 -4.52 -3.16
N GLY A 233 8.43 -5.53 -4.03
CA GLY A 233 8.97 -6.87 -3.79
C GLY A 233 7.96 -7.86 -3.19
N ARG A 234 8.44 -8.89 -2.49
CA ARG A 234 7.60 -9.98 -1.97
C ARG A 234 7.13 -9.74 -0.53
N PRO A 235 5.85 -9.96 -0.22
CA PRO A 235 5.40 -10.06 1.17
C PRO A 235 6.18 -11.12 1.96
N ILE A 236 6.41 -10.84 3.25
CA ILE A 236 7.16 -11.70 4.16
C ILE A 236 6.23 -12.21 5.25
N LEU A 237 6.31 -13.51 5.53
CA LEU A 237 5.75 -14.13 6.73
C LEU A 237 6.90 -14.59 7.62
N ALA A 238 7.11 -13.91 8.74
CA ALA A 238 8.14 -14.24 9.73
C ALA A 238 7.76 -13.67 11.09
N LEU A 239 8.27 -14.28 12.18
CA LEU A 239 8.19 -13.66 13.50
C LEU A 239 9.14 -12.45 13.52
N HIS A 240 8.60 -11.25 13.75
CA HIS A 240 9.37 -10.01 13.80
C HIS A 240 10.20 -9.73 12.53
N PRO A 241 9.57 -9.61 11.34
CA PRO A 241 10.27 -9.45 10.06
C PRO A 241 11.16 -8.20 9.99
N LEU A 242 10.97 -7.24 10.91
CA LEU A 242 11.70 -5.97 10.94
C LEU A 242 12.99 -5.98 11.78
N THR A 243 13.27 -7.04 12.56
CA THR A 243 14.45 -7.09 13.44
C THR A 243 15.76 -7.17 12.65
N ASN A 244 15.74 -7.83 11.50
CA ASN A 244 16.92 -8.08 10.66
C ASN A 244 16.90 -7.26 9.36
N VAL A 245 16.17 -6.13 9.32
CA VAL A 245 16.22 -5.23 8.17
C VAL A 245 17.59 -4.54 8.18
N ASP A 246 18.44 -4.90 7.21
CA ASP A 246 19.70 -4.21 6.97
C ASP A 246 19.41 -2.86 6.32
N VAL A 247 20.05 -1.82 6.84
CA VAL A 247 19.97 -0.47 6.29
C VAL A 247 21.18 -0.25 5.39
N GLU A 248 21.01 -0.47 4.08
CA GLU A 248 22.00 -0.06 3.09
C GLU A 248 21.73 1.39 2.68
N TRP A 249 22.72 2.26 2.88
CA TRP A 249 22.60 3.72 2.75
C TRP A 249 23.12 4.26 1.44
#